data_AF-A0A1H9VFY5-F1
#
_entry.id   AF-A0A1H9VFY5-F1
#
_cell.length_a   1.000
_cell.length_b   1.000
_cell.length_c   1.000
_cell.angle_alpha   90.00
_cell.angle_beta   90.00
_cell.angle_gamma   90.00
#
_symmetry.space_group_name_H-M   'P 1'
#
loop_
_entity.id
_entity.type
_entity.pdbx_description
1 polymer ?
#
loop_
_entity_poly.entity_id
_entity_poly.type
_entity_poly.pdbx_seq_one_letter_code
_entity_poly.pdbx_strand_id
1 'polypeptide(L)'
;MSVYANPRSDLVALRDGPRHGRWFFYRDWLTTRSASRRMRYPLDHHCAATRCYLPTTDTATNTDPNAIAHGHTHARIWTWVTPAQWQRWGREYLTPEESAGASWPDIEQTGEAA
;
A
#
# COMPACT_ATOMS: atom_id res chain seq x y z
N MET A 1 12.19 5.40 -16.34
CA MET A 1 12.57 4.66 -15.12
C MET A 1 11.33 4.54 -14.24
N SER A 2 10.86 3.32 -13.98
CA SER A 2 9.62 3.11 -13.22
C SER A 2 9.83 3.33 -11.73
N VAL A 3 8.79 3.80 -11.06
CA VAL A 3 8.71 3.97 -9.59
C VAL A 3 9.01 2.66 -8.82
N TYR A 4 9.07 1.51 -9.49
CA TYR A 4 9.38 0.18 -8.93
C TYR A 4 10.88 -0.13 -8.78
N ALA A 5 11.78 0.77 -9.20
CA ALA A 5 13.22 0.48 -9.29
C ALA A 5 14.05 0.89 -8.06
N ASN A 6 13.46 1.45 -7.00
CA ASN A 6 14.20 1.90 -5.80
C ASN A 6 13.73 1.18 -4.52
N PRO A 7 14.43 0.12 -4.08
CA PRO A 7 14.07 -0.71 -2.92
C PRO A 7 14.31 -0.04 -1.55
N ARG A 8 14.87 1.17 -1.50
CA ARG A 8 14.97 1.95 -0.24
C ARG A 8 13.69 2.74 0.11
N SER A 9 12.66 2.62 -0.74
CA SER A 9 11.38 3.32 -0.66
C SER A 9 10.21 2.35 -0.51
N ASP A 10 10.44 1.19 0.09
CA ASP A 10 9.43 0.13 0.27
C ASP A 10 8.35 0.51 1.29
N LEU A 11 8.33 1.73 1.82
CA LEU A 11 7.32 2.15 2.78
C LEU A 11 6.23 3.00 2.12
N VAL A 12 5.01 2.79 2.61
CA VAL A 12 3.82 3.57 2.30
C VAL A 12 3.35 4.26 3.58
N ALA A 13 3.19 5.57 3.53
CA ALA A 13 2.56 6.36 4.57
C ALA A 13 1.16 6.77 4.12
N LEU A 14 0.16 6.50 4.95
CA LEU A 14 -1.22 6.87 4.65
C LEU A 14 -1.53 8.27 5.16
N ARG A 15 -2.06 9.11 4.28
CA ARG A 15 -2.51 10.46 4.57
C ARG A 15 -4.03 10.53 4.46
N ASP A 16 -4.61 11.29 5.38
CA ASP A 16 -6.04 11.47 5.60
C ASP A 16 -6.83 10.16 5.80
N GLY A 17 -8.15 10.30 5.93
CA GLY A 17 -9.08 9.17 6.02
C GLY A 17 -8.94 8.30 7.27
N PRO A 18 -9.58 7.12 7.27
CA PRO A 18 -9.69 6.26 8.46
C PRO A 18 -8.38 5.63 8.96
N ARG A 19 -7.30 5.75 8.18
CA ARG A 19 -5.99 5.13 8.48
C ARG A 19 -4.85 6.14 8.43
N HIS A 20 -5.15 7.42 8.59
CA HIS A 20 -4.18 8.50 8.65
C HIS A 20 -3.01 8.18 9.58
N GLY A 21 -1.80 8.52 9.13
CA GLY A 21 -0.57 8.38 9.92
C GLY A 21 -0.04 6.95 10.04
N ARG A 22 -0.69 5.96 9.41
CA ARG A 22 -0.18 4.58 9.40
C ARG A 22 0.88 4.38 8.33
N TRP A 23 1.89 3.60 8.67
CA TRP A 23 3.00 3.22 7.80
C TRP A 23 2.95 1.72 7.55
N PHE A 24 3.26 1.30 6.32
CA PHE A 24 3.29 -0.10 5.90
C PHE A 24 4.51 -0.34 5.02
N PHE A 25 5.07 -1.54 5.05
CA PHE A 25 5.80 -2.00 3.88
C PHE A 25 4.85 -2.14 2.70
N TYR A 26 5.33 -1.83 1.51
CA TYR A 26 4.55 -1.78 0.29
C TYR A 26 3.92 -3.14 0.00
N ARG A 27 4.66 -4.23 0.25
CA ARG A 27 4.15 -5.60 0.13
C ARG A 27 2.97 -5.88 1.08
N ASP A 28 3.08 -5.46 2.33
CA ASP A 28 2.00 -5.63 3.32
C ASP A 28 0.80 -4.75 2.99
N TRP A 29 1.06 -3.58 2.42
CA TRP A 29 0.02 -2.69 1.93
C TRP A 29 -0.77 -3.31 0.76
N LEU A 30 -0.09 -3.87 -0.24
CA LEU A 30 -0.74 -4.59 -1.33
C LEU A 30 -1.51 -5.82 -0.82
N THR A 31 -0.96 -6.56 0.13
CA THR A 31 -1.64 -7.70 0.77
C THR A 31 -2.93 -7.26 1.46
N THR A 32 -2.88 -6.15 2.21
CA THR A 32 -4.03 -5.56 2.90
C THR A 32 -5.13 -5.12 1.92
N ARG A 33 -4.75 -4.53 0.78
CA ARG A 33 -5.69 -4.12 -0.27
C ARG A 33 -6.32 -5.33 -0.98
N SER A 34 -5.52 -6.35 -1.28
CA SER A 34 -5.98 -7.61 -1.84
C SER A 34 -7.00 -8.31 -0.93
N ALA A 35 -6.70 -8.41 0.37
CA ALA A 35 -7.62 -8.97 1.36
C ALA A 35 -8.96 -8.19 1.41
N SER A 36 -8.91 -6.86 1.35
CA SER A 36 -10.13 -6.03 1.27
C SER A 36 -10.99 -6.33 0.04
N ARG A 37 -10.38 -6.58 -1.14
CA ARG A 37 -11.11 -6.98 -2.34
C ARG A 37 -11.77 -8.34 -2.23
N ARG A 38 -11.10 -9.31 -1.60
CA ARG A 38 -11.63 -10.67 -1.41
C ARG A 38 -12.94 -10.68 -0.63
N MET A 39 -13.12 -9.72 0.27
CA MET A 39 -14.37 -9.54 1.00
C MET A 39 -15.53 -8.96 0.17
N ARG A 40 -15.26 -8.45 -1.05
CA ARG A 40 -16.25 -7.96 -2.03
C ARG A 40 -17.19 -6.85 -1.54
N TYR A 41 -16.84 -6.16 -0.46
CA TYR A 41 -17.62 -5.01 -0.01
C TYR A 41 -17.61 -3.88 -1.05
N PRO A 42 -18.67 -3.05 -1.13
CA PRO A 42 -18.63 -1.83 -1.92
C PRO A 42 -17.65 -0.80 -1.33
N LEU A 43 -17.18 0.17 -2.13
CA LEU A 43 -16.13 1.13 -1.75
C LEU A 43 -16.54 2.11 -0.63
N ASP A 44 -17.84 2.30 -0.42
CA ASP A 44 -18.40 3.10 0.67
C ASP A 44 -18.46 2.35 2.01
N HIS A 45 -18.29 1.03 1.99
CA HIS A 45 -18.24 0.24 3.22
C HIS A 45 -16.90 0.41 3.93
N HIS A 46 -16.92 0.47 5.27
CA HIS A 46 -15.71 0.68 6.08
C HIS A 46 -14.62 -0.39 5.86
N CYS A 47 -14.99 -1.65 5.57
CA CYS A 47 -14.04 -2.71 5.22
C CYS A 47 -13.30 -2.48 3.88
N ALA A 48 -13.81 -1.61 3.02
CA ALA A 48 -13.20 -1.25 1.75
C ALA A 48 -12.20 -0.08 1.86
N ALA A 49 -12.07 0.54 3.04
CA ALA A 49 -11.29 1.76 3.21
C ALA A 49 -9.86 1.67 2.66
N THR A 50 -9.18 0.52 2.77
CA THR A 50 -7.80 0.39 2.28
C THR A 50 -7.68 0.51 0.75
N ARG A 51 -8.76 0.25 0.02
CA ARG A 51 -8.83 0.38 -1.44
C ARG A 51 -9.05 1.83 -1.89
N CYS A 52 -9.50 2.68 -0.98
CA CYS A 52 -9.83 4.07 -1.25
C CYS A 52 -8.63 5.04 -1.18
N TYR A 53 -7.40 4.54 -1.14
CA TYR A 53 -6.18 5.37 -1.16
C TYR A 53 -5.53 5.35 -2.55
N LEU A 54 -5.00 6.50 -2.95
CA LEU A 54 -4.22 6.69 -4.18
C LEU A 54 -2.75 7.00 -3.87
N PRO A 55 -1.78 6.44 -4.63
CA PRO A 55 -0.40 6.87 -4.54
C PRO A 55 -0.25 8.32 -5.00
N THR A 56 0.65 9.05 -4.36
CA THR A 56 1.04 10.40 -4.74
C THR A 56 2.52 10.44 -5.13
N THR A 57 2.97 11.57 -5.68
CA THR A 57 4.39 11.86 -5.92
C THR A 57 5.12 12.32 -4.66
N ASP A 58 4.38 12.60 -3.58
CA ASP A 58 4.94 13.12 -2.34
C ASP A 58 5.56 12.01 -1.50
N THR A 59 6.51 12.40 -0.66
CA THR A 59 7.13 11.52 0.32
C THR A 59 6.95 12.07 1.73
N ALA A 60 6.81 11.17 2.70
CA ALA A 60 6.82 11.47 4.12
C ALA A 60 8.18 11.06 4.70
N THR A 61 8.65 11.84 5.67
CA THR A 61 9.86 11.51 6.45
C THR A 61 9.45 11.08 7.85
N ASN A 62 9.94 9.92 8.29
CA ASN A 62 9.74 9.43 9.65
C ASN A 62 10.75 10.09 10.57
N THR A 63 10.26 10.74 11.62
CA THR A 63 11.08 11.42 12.63
C THR A 63 11.30 10.56 13.88
N ASP A 64 10.72 9.36 13.95
CA ASP A 64 10.94 8.41 15.05
C ASP A 64 12.41 7.92 15.04
N PRO A 65 13.16 8.10 16.14
CA PRO A 65 14.55 7.64 16.25
C PRO A 65 14.74 6.14 15.95
N ASN A 66 13.79 5.29 16.31
CA ASN A 66 13.86 3.86 16.03
C ASN A 66 13.68 3.58 14.54
N ALA A 67 12.72 4.26 13.89
CA ALA A 67 12.53 4.11 12.45
C ALA A 67 13.77 4.58 11.68
N ILE A 68 14.40 5.68 12.12
CA ILE A 68 15.65 6.18 11.55
C ILE A 68 16.78 5.17 11.74
N ALA A 69 16.94 4.60 12.95
CA ALA A 69 17.97 3.61 13.24
C ALA A 69 17.86 2.34 12.38
N HIS A 70 16.64 1.99 11.96
CA HIS A 70 16.38 0.86 11.07
C HIS A 70 16.28 1.22 9.58
N GLY A 71 16.61 2.47 9.19
CA GLY A 71 16.60 2.91 7.79
C GLY A 71 15.21 3.12 7.18
N HIS A 72 14.17 3.19 8.01
CA HIS A 72 12.76 3.38 7.64
C HIS A 72 12.38 4.86 7.62
N THR A 73 13.25 5.69 7.04
CA THR A 73 13.19 7.15 7.16
C THR A 73 12.24 7.79 6.16
N HIS A 74 12.00 7.18 5.00
CA HIS A 74 11.18 7.76 3.94
C HIS A 74 10.11 6.79 3.46
N ALA A 75 8.90 7.31 3.24
CA ALA A 75 7.79 6.55 2.68
C ALA A 75 7.08 7.36 1.60
N ARG A 76 6.50 6.67 0.62
CA ARG A 76 5.61 7.30 -0.36
C ARG A 76 4.27 7.56 0.27
N ILE A 77 3.71 8.73 0.00
CA ILE A 77 2.40 9.06 0.54
C ILE A 77 1.32 8.47 -0.35
N TRP A 78 0.37 7.80 0.28
CA TRP A 78 -0.89 7.41 -0.29
C TRP A 78 -2.01 8.20 0.38
N THR A 79 -2.77 8.95 -0.40
CA THR A 79 -3.79 9.87 0.13
C THR A 79 -5.17 9.25 -0.01
N TRP A 80 -5.98 9.41 1.03
CA TRP A 80 -7.38 9.01 1.04
C TRP A 80 -8.17 9.78 -0.02
N VAL A 81 -8.94 9.03 -0.79
CA VAL A 81 -9.96 9.55 -1.70
C VAL A 81 -11.31 9.07 -1.20
N THR A 82 -12.27 9.98 -1.10
CA THR A 82 -13.59 9.64 -0.56
C THR A 82 -14.30 8.61 -1.44
N PRO A 83 -15.12 7.72 -0.87
CA PRO A 83 -15.90 6.75 -1.66
C PRO A 83 -16.78 7.40 -2.73
N ALA A 84 -17.34 8.57 -2.44
CA ALA A 84 -18.12 9.34 -3.42
C ALA A 84 -17.29 9.73 -4.66
N GLN A 85 -16.01 10.09 -4.49
CA GLN A 85 -15.12 10.39 -5.61
C GLN A 85 -14.81 9.12 -6.43
N TRP A 86 -14.63 7.98 -5.78
CA TRP A 86 -14.45 6.69 -6.46
C TRP A 86 -15.68 6.26 -7.26
N GLN A 87 -16.87 6.46 -6.70
CA GLN A 87 -18.14 6.19 -7.40
C GLN A 87 -18.25 7.03 -8.69
N ARG A 88 -17.83 8.31 -8.64
CA ARG A 88 -17.79 9.18 -9.83
C ARG A 88 -16.80 8.68 -10.89
N TRP A 89 -15.67 8.11 -10.50
CA TRP A 89 -14.70 7.52 -11.44
C TRP A 89 -15.09 6.12 -11.92
N GLY A 90 -16.03 5.46 -11.25
CA GLY A 90 -16.57 4.15 -11.63
C GLY A 90 -15.71 2.94 -11.25
N ARG A 91 -14.46 3.14 -10.82
CA ARG A 91 -13.59 2.06 -10.31
C ARG A 91 -12.54 2.57 -9.36
N GLU A 92 -12.12 1.72 -8.42
CA GLU A 92 -10.91 1.95 -7.64
C GLU A 92 -9.65 1.90 -8.51
N TYR A 93 -8.59 2.54 -8.03
CA TYR A 93 -7.26 2.40 -8.60
C TYR A 93 -6.65 1.06 -8.21
N LEU A 94 -6.04 0.40 -9.20
CA LEU A 94 -5.19 -0.77 -9.02
C LEU A 94 -3.76 -0.38 -9.37
N THR A 95 -2.80 -0.77 -8.54
CA THR A 95 -1.39 -0.69 -8.97
C THR A 95 -1.14 -1.66 -10.13
N PRO A 96 -0.03 -1.51 -10.89
CA PRO A 96 0.38 -2.49 -11.88
C PRO A 96 0.51 -3.91 -11.32
N GLU A 97 1.02 -4.08 -10.09
CA GLU A 97 1.14 -5.37 -9.42
C GLU A 97 -0.23 -5.97 -9.06
N GLU A 98 -1.19 -5.12 -8.68
CA GLU A 98 -2.58 -5.53 -8.45
C GLU A 98 -3.28 -5.90 -9.76
N SER A 99 -2.96 -5.22 -10.85
CA SER A 99 -3.57 -5.43 -12.18
C SER A 99 -3.01 -6.64 -12.92
N ALA A 100 -1.73 -6.95 -12.72
CA ALA A 100 -1.05 -8.08 -13.34
C ALA A 100 -1.47 -9.44 -12.76
N GLY A 101 -2.38 -9.47 -11.78
CA GLY A 101 -2.84 -10.70 -11.15
C GLY A 101 -1.73 -11.38 -10.35
N ALA A 102 -0.96 -10.63 -9.55
CA ALA A 102 -0.01 -11.08 -8.53
C ALA A 102 0.33 -12.60 -8.52
N SER A 103 1.00 -13.10 -9.56
CA SER A 103 1.78 -14.33 -9.47
C SER A 103 3.15 -13.95 -8.94
N TRP A 104 3.27 -13.84 -7.62
CA TRP A 104 4.59 -13.77 -7.00
C TRP A 104 5.05 -15.19 -6.74
N PRO A 105 6.31 -15.55 -7.06
CA PRO A 105 6.82 -16.85 -6.71
C PRO A 105 6.68 -17.01 -5.19
N ASP A 106 6.07 -18.11 -4.78
CA ASP A 106 6.16 -18.56 -3.40
C ASP A 106 7.64 -18.51 -3.01
N ILE A 107 7.93 -17.90 -1.87
CA ILE A 107 9.26 -18.03 -1.27
C ILE A 107 9.35 -19.51 -0.90
N GLU A 108 9.89 -20.32 -1.82
CA GLU A 108 10.35 -21.65 -1.49
C GLU A 108 11.28 -21.48 -0.29
N GLN A 109 10.86 -22.07 0.82
CA GLN A 109 11.69 -22.25 1.99
C GLN A 109 13.01 -22.80 1.51
N THR A 110 14.07 -22.00 1.62
CA THR A 110 15.43 -22.50 1.54
C THR A 110 15.63 -23.36 2.79
N GLY A 111 15.14 -24.60 2.70
CA GLY A 111 15.45 -25.68 3.61
C GLY A 111 16.87 -26.12 3.34
N GLU A 112 17.83 -25.33 3.79
CA GLU A 112 19.18 -25.79 4.02
C GLU A 112 19.21 -26.32 5.47
N ALA A 113 19.09 -27.64 5.62
CA ALA A 113 19.41 -28.32 6.84
C ALA A 113 19.88 -29.75 6.56
N ALA A 114 21.16 -29.96 6.90
CA ALA A 114 21.94 -31.19 7.05
C ALA A 114 22.53 -31.83 5.79
#